data_AF-A0A9P0Z2N1-F1
#
_entry.id   AF-A0A9P0Z2N1-F1
#
_cell.length_a   1.000
_cell.length_b   1.000
_cell.length_c   1.000
_cell.angle_alpha   90.00
_cell.angle_beta   90.00
_cell.angle_gamma   90.00
#
_symmetry.space_group_name_H-M   'P 1'
#
loop_
_entity.id
_entity.type
_entity.pdbx_description
1 polymer ?
#
loop_
_entity_poly.entity_id
_entity_poly.type
_entity_poly.pdbx_seq_one_letter_code
_entity_poly.pdbx_strand_id
1 'polypeptide(L)' 'MAGKALNWYQWWDEQTDDHSWVNFKDALFRRFQPALVQNPFGPMLSIRQTGSVMEYQDHFEMVVA' A
#
# COMPACT_ATOMS: atom_id res chain seq x y z
N MET A 1 9.06 25.26 1.77
CA MET A 1 8.71 24.40 2.92
C MET A 1 9.02 22.98 2.52
N ALA A 2 9.88 22.28 3.26
CA ALA A 2 10.12 20.86 3.04
C ALA A 2 8.78 20.09 3.01
N GLY A 3 8.63 19.14 2.08
CA GLY A 3 7.41 18.34 1.99
C GLY A 3 7.25 17.42 3.20
N LYS A 4 6.01 16.99 3.49
CA LYS A 4 5.70 16.06 4.61
C LYS A 4 6.56 14.77 4.60
N ALA A 5 7.00 14.34 3.42
CA ALA A 5 7.89 13.20 3.26
C ALA A 5 9.32 13.49 3.77
N LEU A 6 9.85 14.69 3.51
CA LEU A 6 11.18 15.09 3.96
C LEU A 6 11.23 15.25 5.49
N ASN A 7 10.19 15.84 6.08
CA ASN A 7 10.09 15.93 7.55
C ASN A 7 10.05 14.55 8.22
N TRP A 8 9.37 13.57 7.59
CA TRP A 8 9.39 12.21 8.10
C TRP A 8 10.77 11.56 7.97
N TYR A 9 11.44 11.74 6.83
CA TYR A 9 12.76 11.18 6.61
C TYR A 9 13.74 11.66 7.68
N GLN A 10 13.75 12.98 7.96
CA GLN A 10 14.60 13.57 9.00
C GLN A 10 14.31 12.97 10.38
N TRP A 11 13.03 12.82 10.74
CA TRP A 11 12.65 12.15 11.98
C TRP A 11 13.10 10.68 12.02
N TRP A 12 12.94 9.95 10.92
CA TRP A 12 13.35 8.55 10.84
C TRP A 12 14.87 8.39 10.98
N ASP A 13 15.63 9.28 10.35
CA ASP A 13 17.10 9.34 10.39
C ASP A 13 17.63 9.64 11.80
N GLU A 14 16.95 10.50 12.55
CA GLU A 14 17.27 10.84 13.94
C GLU A 14 16.91 9.75 14.96
N GLN A 15 15.89 8.94 14.68
CA GLN A 15 15.35 7.94 15.63
C GLN A 15 15.85 6.51 15.37
N THR A 16 16.45 6.27 14.21
CA THR A 16 16.88 4.93 13.80
C THR A 16 18.37 4.76 14.09
N ASP A 17 18.73 3.69 14.80
CA ASP A 17 20.13 3.32 15.01
C ASP A 17 20.73 2.53 13.82
N ASP A 18 19.88 1.92 12.99
CA ASP A 18 20.28 1.15 11.79
C ASP A 18 19.89 1.85 10.47
N HIS A 19 20.83 2.60 9.88
CA HIS A 19 20.66 3.26 8.59
C HIS A 19 20.88 2.34 7.38
N SER A 20 20.79 1.02 7.55
CA SER A 20 20.88 0.09 6.43
C SER A 20 19.79 0.36 5.38
N TRP A 21 20.15 0.15 4.10
CA TRP A 21 19.20 0.29 2.99
C TRP A 21 17.99 -0.64 3.12
N VAL A 22 18.17 -1.79 3.78
CA VAL A 22 17.09 -2.74 4.05
C VAL A 22 16.09 -2.13 5.03
N ASN A 23 16.55 -1.66 6.19
CA ASN A 23 15.69 -1.06 7.20
C ASN A 23 14.99 0.21 6.69
N PHE A 24 15.70 1.04 5.91
CA PHE A 24 15.10 2.22 5.29
C PHE A 24 13.92 1.86 4.37
N LYS A 25 14.08 0.87 3.49
CA LYS A 25 13.00 0.41 2.60
C LYS A 25 11.80 -0.10 3.38
N ASP A 26 12.03 -0.86 4.44
CA ASP A 26 10.93 -1.40 5.26
C ASP A 26 10.15 -0.28 5.96
N ALA A 27 10.84 0.71 6.52
CA ALA A 27 10.21 1.89 7.12
C ALA A 27 9.45 2.74 6.08
N LEU A 28 10.02 2.88 4.88
CA LEU A 28 9.41 3.59 3.77
C LEU A 28 8.12 2.91 3.30
N PHE A 29 8.15 1.59 3.07
CA PHE A 29 6.95 0.84 2.72
C PHE A 29 5.92 0.90 3.85
N ARG A 30 6.31 0.71 5.10
CA ARG A 30 5.36 0.78 6.22
C ARG A 30 4.63 2.12 6.31
N ARG A 31 5.28 3.23 5.95
CA ARG A 31 4.66 4.56 6.04
C ARG A 31 3.90 4.99 4.79
N PHE A 32 4.42 4.66 3.60
CA PHE A 32 3.89 5.21 2.34
C PHE A 32 3.27 4.16 1.43
N GLN A 33 3.42 2.87 1.72
CA GLN A 33 2.77 1.84 0.94
C GLN A 33 1.25 1.92 1.17
N PRO A 34 0.45 2.06 0.12
CA PRO A 34 -1.00 1.97 0.23
C PRO A 34 -1.40 0.59 0.77
N ALA A 35 -2.44 0.54 1.60
CA ALA A 35 -2.98 -0.73 2.12
C ALA A 35 -3.36 -1.72 1.01
N LEU A 36 -3.71 -1.23 -0.18
CA LEU A 36 -3.95 -2.05 -1.38
C LEU A 36 -2.77 -2.93 -1.78
N VAL A 37 -1.53 -2.50 -1.56
CA VAL A 37 -0.33 -3.27 -1.95
C VAL A 37 0.00 -4.35 -0.91
N GLN A 38 -0.42 -4.18 0.35
CA GLN A 38 -0.22 -5.19 1.40
C GLN A 38 -1.22 -6.34 1.33
N ASN A 39 -2.41 -6.09 0.77
CA ASN A 39 -3.38 -7.15 0.49
C ASN A 39 -4.03 -6.93 -0.88
N PRO A 40 -3.37 -7.35 -1.97
CA PRO A 40 -3.93 -7.25 -3.32
C PRO A 40 -5.26 -8.02 -3.46
N PHE A 41 -5.50 -9.02 -2.61
CA PHE A 41 -6.75 -9.78 -2.56
C PHE A 41 -7.82 -9.15 -1.66
N GLY A 42 -7.48 -8.16 -0.83
CA GLY A 42 -8.41 -7.52 0.10
C GLY A 42 -9.62 -6.90 -0.62
N PRO A 43 -9.40 -6.12 -1.69
CA PRO A 43 -10.47 -5.64 -2.55
C PRO A 43 -11.21 -6.77 -3.29
N MET A 44 -10.53 -7.85 -3.68
CA MET A 44 -11.16 -9.00 -4.36
C MET A 44 -12.11 -9.77 -3.44
N LEU A 45 -11.77 -9.88 -2.15
CA LEU A 45 -12.57 -10.56 -1.13
C LEU A 45 -13.85 -9.78 -0.75
N SER A 46 -13.95 -8.50 -1.10
CA SER A 46 -15.15 -7.70 -0.86
C SER A 46 -16.15 -7.77 -2.02
N ILE A 47 -15.75 -8.27 -3.19
CA ILE A 47 -16.63 -8.43 -4.36
C ILE A 47 -17.58 -9.61 -4.12
N ARG A 48 -18.89 -9.33 -4.12
CA ARG A 48 -19.93 -10.34 -4.04
C ARG A 48 -20.78 -10.32 -5.31
N GLN A 49 -21.14 -11.47 -5.84
CA GLN A 49 -22.09 -11.57 -6.94
C GLN A 49 -23.48 -11.19 -6.44
N THR A 50 -23.91 -9.97 -6.70
CA THR A 50 -25.26 -9.47 -6.39
C THR A 50 -26.19 -9.48 -7.60
N GLY A 51 -25.64 -9.71 -8.80
CA GLY A 51 -26.34 -9.70 -10.07
C GLY A 51 -25.89 -10.85 -10.99
N SER A 52 -25.80 -10.56 -12.29
CA SER A 52 -25.38 -11.55 -13.28
C SER A 52 -23.90 -11.94 -13.12
N VAL A 53 -23.55 -13.12 -13.63
CA VAL A 53 -22.15 -13.60 -13.63
C VAL A 53 -21.24 -12.68 -14.46
N MET A 54 -21.78 -12.07 -15.51
CA MET A 54 -21.05 -11.14 -16.39
C MET A 54 -20.66 -9.86 -15.65
N GLU A 55 -21.60 -9.24 -14.92
CA GLU A 55 -21.32 -8.06 -14.10
C GLU A 55 -20.28 -8.35 -13.00
N TYR A 56 -20.32 -9.55 -12.42
CA TYR A 56 -19.31 -9.96 -11.45
C TYR A 56 -17.91 -10.07 -12.08
N GLN A 57 -17.81 -10.63 -13.29
CA GLN A 57 -16.54 -10.77 -14.00
C GLN A 57 -15.94 -9.40 -14.37
N ASP A 58 -16.75 -8.48 -14.89
CA ASP A 58 -16.30 -7.12 -15.22
C ASP A 58 -15.74 -6.39 -13.99
N HIS A 59 -16.43 -6.48 -12.85
CA HIS A 59 -15.98 -5.88 -11.60
C HIS A 59 -14.70 -6.53 -11.05
N PHE A 60 -14.56 -7.85 -11.22
CA PHE A 60 -13.37 -8.58 -10.79
C PHE A 60 -12.14 -8.17 -11.62
N GLU A 61 -12.28 -8.06 -12.94
CA GLU A 61 -11.19 -7.65 -13.84
C GLU A 61 -10.67 -6.24 -13.55
N MET A 62 -11.55 -5.29 -13.18
CA MET A 62 -11.16 -3.93 -12.77
C MET A 62 -10.32 -3.87 -11.48
N VAL A 63 -10.44 -4.87 -10.61
CA VAL A 63 -9.73 -4.92 -9.32
C VAL A 63 -8.42 -5.70 -9.42
N VAL A 64 -8.28 -6.55 -10.44
CA VAL A 64 -7.09 -7.37 -10.71
C VAL A 64 -6.03 -6.63 -11.56
N ALA A 65 -6.44 -5.71 -12.43
CA ALA A 65 -5.56 -4.95 -13.32
C ALA A 65 -4.89 -3.73 -12.66
#